data_AF-A0A381Q603-F1
#
_entry.id   AF-A0A381Q603-F1
#
_cell.length_a   1.000
_cell.length_b   1.000
_cell.length_c   1.000
_cell.angle_alpha   90.00
_cell.angle_beta   90.00
_cell.angle_gamma   90.00
#
_symmetry.space_group_name_H-M   'P 1'
#
loop_
_entity.id
_entity.type
_entity.pdbx_description
1 polymer ?
#
loop_
_entity_poly.entity_id
_entity_poly.type
_entity_poly.pdbx_seq_one_letter_code
_entity_poly.pdbx_strand_id
1 'polypeptide(L)'
;VFHEFDAAKVAGKTPTKVDLLTEDPRVIRNRRRLEVVVNNAQKILELGPEFSGFQKYLRSHADFPGLVKNLRKQIKFLGAMGCYYSYVVGEEVPDHEEWMASIKK
;
A
#
# COMPACT_ATOMS: atom_id res chain seq x y z
N VAL A 1 4.15 -9.34 15.16
CA VAL A 1 4.56 -7.92 14.97
C VAL A 1 3.44 -7.06 14.38
N PHE A 2 2.93 -7.37 13.19
CA PHE A 2 1.84 -6.63 12.52
C PHE A 2 0.50 -7.39 12.43
N HIS A 3 0.22 -8.31 13.36
CA HIS A 3 -1.08 -9.03 13.44
C HIS A 3 -1.55 -9.64 12.11
N GLU A 4 -0.67 -10.38 11.42
CA GLU A 4 -0.97 -10.99 10.11
C GLU A 4 -1.47 -9.98 9.06
N PHE A 5 -1.07 -8.71 9.20
CA PHE A 5 -1.48 -7.59 8.35
C PHE A 5 -2.99 -7.27 8.37
N ASP A 6 -3.68 -7.62 9.46
CA ASP A 6 -5.01 -7.09 9.77
C ASP A 6 -4.96 -5.56 9.82
N ALA A 7 -5.56 -4.91 8.82
CA ALA A 7 -5.47 -3.47 8.63
C ALA A 7 -5.97 -2.69 9.86
N ALA A 8 -7.07 -3.13 10.49
CA ALA A 8 -7.64 -2.48 11.67
C ALA A 8 -6.67 -2.53 12.86
N LYS A 9 -6.06 -3.69 13.11
CA LYS A 9 -5.09 -3.85 14.20
C LYS A 9 -3.77 -3.10 13.91
N VAL A 10 -3.35 -3.03 12.66
CA VAL A 10 -2.13 -2.31 12.26
C VAL A 10 -2.33 -0.80 12.36
N ALA A 11 -3.48 -0.28 11.92
CA ALA A 11 -3.82 1.14 11.97
C ALA A 11 -3.86 1.71 13.40
N GLY A 12 -4.19 0.88 14.39
CA GLY A 12 -4.22 1.26 15.81
C GLY A 12 -2.87 1.25 16.53
N LYS A 13 -1.73 1.06 15.83
CA LYS A 13 -0.41 1.14 16.46
C LYS A 13 -0.02 2.59 16.76
N THR A 14 0.33 2.86 18.00
CA THR A 14 0.80 4.18 18.45
C THR A 14 2.28 4.40 18.11
N PRO A 15 2.77 5.65 18.09
CA PRO A 15 4.20 5.93 17.91
C PRO A 15 5.07 5.12 18.88
N THR A 16 4.74 5.08 20.17
CA THR A 16 5.46 4.26 21.16
C THR A 16 5.53 2.77 20.80
N LYS A 17 4.44 2.21 20.23
CA LYS A 17 4.47 0.82 19.74
C LYS A 17 5.38 0.67 18.54
N VAL A 18 5.46 1.67 17.66
CA VAL A 18 6.38 1.65 16.51
C VAL A 18 7.83 1.73 16.98
N ASP A 19 8.12 2.49 18.03
CA ASP A 19 9.45 2.59 18.64
C ASP A 19 9.88 1.23 19.20
N LEU A 20 9.00 0.53 19.91
CA LEU A 20 9.29 -0.81 20.38
C LEU A 20 9.57 -1.81 19.23
N LEU A 21 9.03 -1.57 18.03
CA LEU A 21 9.32 -2.41 16.87
C LEU A 21 10.70 -2.17 16.28
N THR A 22 11.39 -1.06 16.60
CA THR A 22 12.77 -0.87 16.14
C THR A 22 13.76 -1.81 16.82
N GLU A 23 13.36 -2.41 17.95
CA GLU A 23 14.15 -3.39 18.70
C GLU A 23 13.79 -4.84 18.34
N ASP A 24 12.71 -5.08 17.57
CA ASP A 24 12.27 -6.43 17.23
C ASP A 24 13.10 -6.99 16.06
N PRO A 25 13.81 -8.13 16.24
CA PRO A 25 14.66 -8.70 15.19
C PRO A 25 13.88 -9.31 14.03
N ARG A 26 12.56 -9.51 14.17
CA ARG A 26 11.69 -10.10 13.13
C ARG A 26 11.29 -9.08 12.05
N VAL A 27 11.64 -7.81 12.23
CA VAL A 27 11.34 -6.75 11.26
C VAL A 27 12.61 -6.04 10.80
N ILE A 28 12.50 -5.37 9.66
CA ILE A 28 13.50 -4.39 9.25
C ILE A 28 13.42 -3.22 10.24
N ARG A 29 14.46 -3.06 11.06
CA ARG A 29 14.61 -2.05 12.12
C ARG A 29 14.84 -0.64 11.57
N ASN A 30 13.91 -0.19 10.72
CA ASN A 30 13.89 1.14 10.16
C ASN A 30 12.58 1.82 10.56
N ARG A 31 12.67 2.76 11.50
CA ARG A 31 11.53 3.47 12.08
C ARG A 31 10.60 4.05 11.01
N ARG A 32 11.14 4.76 10.01
CA ARG A 32 10.36 5.39 8.93
C ARG A 32 9.57 4.36 8.12
N ARG A 33 10.14 3.18 7.83
CA ARG A 33 9.42 2.10 7.13
C ARG A 33 8.30 1.52 7.99
N LEU A 34 8.52 1.37 9.29
CA LEU A 34 7.50 0.85 10.21
C LEU A 34 6.33 1.84 10.39
N GLU A 35 6.62 3.13 10.51
CA GLU A 35 5.61 4.19 10.56
C GLU A 35 4.77 4.21 9.28
N VAL A 36 5.39 3.99 8.12
CA VAL A 36 4.69 3.94 6.83
C VAL A 36 3.69 2.78 6.77
N VAL A 37 4.01 1.61 7.34
CA VAL A 37 3.07 0.49 7.39
C VAL A 37 1.79 0.86 8.15
N VAL A 38 1.93 1.56 9.28
CA VAL A 38 0.78 2.04 10.08
C VAL A 38 -0.02 3.08 9.30
N ASN A 39 0.65 4.09 8.71
CA ASN A 39 0.00 5.12 7.90
C ASN A 39 -0.75 4.53 6.70
N ASN A 40 -0.16 3.55 6.02
CA ASN A 40 -0.78 2.92 4.86
C ASN A 40 -2.00 2.07 5.27
N ALA A 41 -1.94 1.36 6.41
CA ALA A 41 -3.10 0.65 6.93
C ALA A 41 -4.26 1.59 7.26
N GLN A 42 -3.98 2.75 7.86
CA GLN A 42 -4.99 3.80 8.09
C GLN A 42 -5.61 4.26 6.76
N LYS A 43 -4.79 4.55 5.75
CA LYS A 43 -5.30 4.96 4.43
C LYS A 43 -6.12 3.91 3.71
N ILE A 44 -5.74 2.63 3.80
CA ILE A 44 -6.54 1.53 3.23
C ILE A 44 -7.92 1.47 3.91
N LEU A 45 -7.98 1.64 5.22
CA LEU A 45 -9.25 1.68 5.96
C LEU A 45 -10.07 2.93 5.66
N GLU A 46 -9.45 4.09 5.45
CA GLU A 46 -10.15 5.32 5.07
C GLU A 46 -10.78 5.23 3.67
N LEU A 47 -10.09 4.59 2.72
CA LEU A 47 -10.59 4.36 1.35
C LEU A 47 -11.64 3.24 1.30
N GLY A 48 -11.66 2.33 2.28
CA GLY A 48 -12.57 1.19 2.31
C GLY A 48 -14.07 1.54 2.28
N PRO A 49 -14.58 2.42 3.17
CA PRO A 49 -16.00 2.75 3.27
C PRO A 49 -16.61 3.29 1.98
N GLU A 50 -15.91 4.19 1.28
CA GLU A 50 -16.40 4.82 0.04
C GLU A 50 -16.63 3.81 -1.08
N PHE A 51 -15.82 2.75 -1.13
CA PHE A 51 -15.86 1.75 -2.20
C PHE A 51 -16.39 0.39 -1.75
N SER A 52 -16.90 0.26 -0.51
CA SER A 52 -17.25 -1.05 0.08
C SER A 52 -16.08 -2.05 0.08
N GLY A 53 -14.86 -1.56 0.31
CA GLY A 53 -13.64 -2.36 0.42
C GLY A 53 -12.53 -1.89 -0.53
N PHE A 54 -11.29 -2.16 -0.14
CA PHE A 54 -10.11 -1.71 -0.90
C PHE A 54 -9.99 -2.37 -2.28
N GLN A 55 -10.45 -3.62 -2.44
CA GLN A 55 -10.47 -4.28 -3.75
C GLN A 55 -11.37 -3.54 -4.75
N LYS A 56 -12.56 -3.12 -4.31
CA LYS A 56 -13.47 -2.33 -5.16
C LYS A 56 -12.89 -0.96 -5.49
N TYR A 57 -12.13 -0.36 -4.57
CA TYR A 57 -11.36 0.85 -4.84
C TYR A 57 -10.30 0.64 -5.95
N LEU A 58 -9.59 -0.49 -5.96
CA LEU A 58 -8.64 -0.80 -7.04
C LEU A 58 -9.38 -0.85 -8.40
N ARG A 59 -10.59 -1.42 -8.43
CA ARG A 59 -11.43 -1.57 -9.63
C ARG A 59 -12.27 -0.36 -9.99
N SER A 60 -12.31 0.68 -9.16
CA SER A 60 -13.14 1.87 -9.41
C SER A 60 -12.52 2.86 -10.40
N HIS A 61 -11.30 2.57 -10.88
CA HIS A 61 -10.55 3.43 -11.78
C HIS A 61 -10.77 3.00 -13.23
N ALA A 62 -10.86 3.97 -14.13
CA ALA A 62 -11.11 3.72 -15.56
C ALA A 62 -9.93 3.00 -16.24
N ASP A 63 -8.71 3.22 -15.76
CA ASP A 63 -7.50 2.63 -16.30
C ASP A 63 -6.41 2.45 -15.22
N PHE A 64 -5.41 1.62 -15.54
CA PHE A 64 -4.29 1.36 -14.65
C PHE A 64 -3.40 2.60 -14.38
N PRO A 65 -3.06 3.46 -15.36
CA PRO A 65 -2.32 4.69 -15.10
C PRO A 65 -3.02 5.64 -14.11
N GLY A 66 -4.34 5.77 -14.20
CA GLY A 66 -5.17 6.55 -13.29
C GLY A 66 -5.17 5.96 -11.88
N LEU A 67 -5.29 4.63 -11.77
CA LEU A 67 -5.12 3.91 -10.50
C LEU A 67 -3.74 4.18 -9.89
N VAL A 68 -2.66 4.02 -10.66
CA VAL A 68 -1.28 4.27 -10.22
C VAL A 68 -1.12 5.71 -9.73
N LYS A 69 -1.67 6.69 -10.45
CA LYS A 69 -1.63 8.10 -10.05
C LYS A 69 -2.31 8.34 -8.69
N ASN A 70 -3.44 7.69 -8.42
CA ASN A 70 -4.13 7.80 -7.14
C ASN A 70 -3.42 7.03 -6.03
N LEU A 71 -3.00 5.79 -6.29
CA LEU A 71 -2.24 4.97 -5.34
C LEU A 71 -0.97 5.67 -4.86
N ARG A 72 -0.21 6.28 -5.77
CA ARG A 72 1.01 7.04 -5.43
C ARG A 72 0.74 8.28 -4.56
N LYS A 73 -0.47 8.84 -4.60
CA LYS A 73 -0.87 9.98 -3.77
C LYS A 73 -1.31 9.53 -2.38
N GLN A 74 -2.05 8.42 -2.29
CA GLN A 74 -2.67 7.97 -1.05
C GLN A 74 -1.74 7.08 -0.21
N ILE A 75 -0.95 6.22 -0.87
CA ILE A 75 -0.14 5.19 -0.21
C ILE A 75 1.34 5.57 -0.28
N LYS A 76 1.97 5.66 0.89
CA LYS A 76 3.40 6.02 0.99
C LYS A 76 4.27 4.82 0.62
N PHE A 77 5.44 5.10 0.03
CA PHE A 77 6.42 4.09 -0.41
C PHE A 77 5.90 3.15 -1.51
N LEU A 78 4.85 3.56 -2.22
CA LEU A 78 4.33 2.86 -3.38
C LEU A 78 4.68 3.67 -4.65
N GLY A 79 5.77 3.32 -5.32
CA GLY A 79 6.17 3.93 -6.60
C GLY A 79 5.37 3.41 -7.78
N ALA A 80 5.63 3.92 -8.99
CA ALA A 80 4.95 3.45 -10.21
C ALA A 80 5.15 1.93 -10.44
N MET A 81 6.37 1.44 -10.20
CA MET A 81 6.65 0.00 -10.21
C MET A 81 6.01 -0.76 -9.06
N GLY A 82 5.98 -0.17 -7.87
CA GLY A 82 5.32 -0.79 -6.72
C GLY A 82 3.82 -0.98 -6.95
N CYS A 83 3.17 -0.08 -7.71
CA CYS A 83 1.76 -0.22 -8.08
C CYS A 83 1.51 -1.43 -8.99
N TYR A 84 2.53 -1.97 -9.66
CA TYR A 84 2.40 -3.22 -10.42
C TYR A 84 2.14 -4.44 -9.53
N TYR A 85 2.22 -4.30 -8.19
CA TYR A 85 1.69 -5.29 -7.25
C TYR A 85 0.22 -5.67 -7.51
N SER A 86 -0.58 -4.80 -8.14
CA SER A 86 -1.94 -5.13 -8.60
C SER A 86 -2.00 -6.42 -9.42
N TYR A 87 -0.96 -6.73 -10.20
CA TYR A 87 -0.82 -8.02 -10.89
C TYR A 87 -0.84 -9.21 -9.93
N VAL A 88 -0.10 -9.11 -8.81
CA VAL A 88 0.06 -10.17 -7.81
C VAL A 88 -1.26 -10.47 -7.09
N VAL A 89 -2.12 -9.46 -6.92
CA VAL A 89 -3.45 -9.62 -6.31
C VAL A 89 -4.54 -9.96 -7.32
N GLY A 90 -4.17 -10.25 -8.58
CA GLY A 90 -5.10 -10.68 -9.62
C GLY A 90 -6.00 -9.57 -10.16
N GLU A 91 -5.59 -8.31 -10.03
CA GLU A 91 -6.26 -7.20 -10.71
C GLU A 91 -5.74 -7.07 -12.14
N GLU A 92 -6.58 -6.51 -13.02
CA GLU A 92 -6.24 -6.29 -14.42
C GLU A 92 -5.17 -5.19 -14.53
N VAL A 93 -4.06 -5.51 -15.19
CA VAL A 93 -2.94 -4.61 -15.40
C VAL A 93 -2.44 -4.70 -16.85
N PRO A 94 -1.79 -3.66 -17.38
CA PRO A 94 -1.12 -3.72 -18.67
C PRO A 94 0.01 -4.75 -18.68
N ASP A 95 0.46 -5.09 -19.89
CA ASP A 95 1.66 -5.90 -20.07
C ASP A 95 2.84 -5.27 -19.33
N HIS A 96 3.67 -6.14 -18.73
CA HIS A 96 4.78 -5.71 -17.90
C HIS A 96 5.80 -4.89 -18.70
N GLU A 97 6.17 -5.31 -19.91
CA GLU A 97 7.19 -4.62 -20.72
C GLU A 97 6.68 -3.26 -21.19
N GLU A 98 5.43 -3.20 -21.64
CA GLU A 98 4.76 -1.96 -22.01
C GLU A 98 4.67 -0.99 -20.83
N TRP A 99 4.30 -1.50 -19.65
CA TRP A 99 4.22 -0.70 -18.44
C TRP A 99 5.59 -0.16 -18.02
N MET A 100 6.62 -1.01 -18.01
CA MET A 100 8.01 -0.63 -17.71
C MET A 100 8.52 0.45 -18.65
N ALA A 101 8.22 0.34 -19.95
CA ALA A 101 8.59 1.35 -20.94
C ALA A 101 7.89 2.69 -20.70
N SER A 102 6.63 2.67 -20.25
CA SER A 102 5.86 3.88 -19.98
C SER A 102 6.34 4.66 -18.76
N ILE A 103 6.94 3.99 -17.76
CA ILE A 103 7.48 4.64 -16.54
C ILE A 103 8.85 5.30 -16.78
N LYS A 104 9.62 4.82 -17.76
CA LYS A 104 11.00 5.28 -18.03
C LYS A 104 11.09 6.62 -18.79
N LYS A 105 9.95 7.21 -19.16
CA LYS A 105 9.86 8.56 -19.77
C LYS A 105 9.57 9.63 -18.72
#